data_AF-A0A1Z8LJ26-F1
#
_entry.id   AF-A0A1Z8LJ26-F1
#
_cell.length_a   1.000
_cell.length_b   1.000
_cell.length_c   1.000
_cell.angle_alpha   90.00
_cell.angle_beta   90.00
_cell.angle_gamma   90.00
#
_symmetry.space_group_name_H-M   'P 1'
#
loop_
_entity.id
_entity.type
_entity.pdbx_description
1 polymer ?
#
loop_
_entity_poly.entity_id
_entity_poly.type
_entity_poly.pdbx_seq_one_letter_code
_entity_poly.pdbx_strand_id
1 'polypeptide(L)' 'MKNEIFGSVLFVVLAQSYEEAKELTSKNEYGNGAAVFARNGETGPDCAQSINIGMVGVHLPIPVPIAYQRV' A
#
# COMPACT_ATOMS: atom_id res chain seq x y z
N MET A 1 -9.66 -5.94 1.90
CA MET A 1 -9.01 -6.13 3.22
C MET A 1 -9.84 -5.36 4.22
N LYS A 2 -10.38 -6.03 5.26
CA LYS A 2 -11.38 -5.40 6.15
C LYS A 2 -10.83 -5.06 7.55
N ASN A 3 -9.96 -5.92 8.10
CA ASN A 3 -9.47 -5.76 9.46
C ASN A 3 -7.95 -5.70 9.47
N GLU A 4 -7.39 -4.74 10.21
CA GLU A 4 -5.97 -4.68 10.51
C GLU A 4 -5.61 -5.79 11.51
N ILE A 5 -4.51 -6.50 11.25
CA ILE A 5 -3.98 -7.53 12.14
C ILE A 5 -2.67 -7.02 12.71
N PHE A 6 -2.68 -6.65 14.00
CA PHE A 6 -1.52 -6.13 14.73
C PHE A 6 -0.56 -7.26 15.15
N GLY A 7 0.00 -7.98 14.18
CA GLY A 7 0.92 -9.10 14.38
C GLY A 7 1.71 -9.46 13.12
N SER A 8 2.55 -10.49 13.19
CA SER A 8 3.41 -10.92 12.08
C SER A 8 2.63 -11.71 11.02
N VAL A 9 1.71 -11.04 10.32
CA VAL A 9 0.89 -11.63 9.26
C VAL A 9 1.04 -10.83 7.98
N LEU A 10 1.42 -11.51 6.89
CA LEU A 10 1.44 -10.95 5.54
C LEU A 10 0.32 -11.58 4.72
N PHE A 11 -0.52 -10.74 4.11
CA PHE A 11 -1.50 -11.17 3.12
C PHE A 11 -1.01 -10.83 1.71
N VAL A 12 -1.05 -11.81 0.82
CA VAL A 12 -0.72 -11.63 -0.59
C VAL A 12 -1.99 -11.88 -1.41
N VAL A 13 -2.32 -10.93 -2.27
CA VAL A 13 -3.46 -11.03 -3.20
C VAL A 13 -2.93 -10.83 -4.61
N LEU A 14 -3.37 -11.69 -5.54
CA LEU A 14 -3.05 -11.56 -6.95
C LEU A 14 -4.18 -10.79 -7.64
N ALA A 15 -3.93 -9.51 -7.90
CA ALA A 15 -4.78 -8.72 -8.79
C ALA A 15 -4.51 -9.10 -10.24
N GLN A 16 -5.56 -9.14 -11.06
CA GLN A 16 -5.50 -9.44 -12.49
C GLN A 16 -5.03 -8.22 -13.31
N SER A 17 -5.07 -7.03 -12.73
CA SER A 17 -4.66 -5.80 -13.39
C SER A 17 -4.16 -4.74 -12.41
N TYR A 18 -3.48 -3.73 -12.96
CA TYR A 18 -3.06 -2.55 -12.20
C TYR A 18 -4.26 -1.76 -11.66
N GLU A 19 -5.33 -1.62 -12.44
CA GLU A 19 -6.56 -0.94 -12.01
C GLU A 19 -7.23 -1.65 -10.84
N GLU A 20 -7.29 -2.99 -10.88
CA GLU A 20 -7.79 -3.77 -9.76
C GLU A 20 -6.91 -3.61 -8.51
N ALA A 21 -5.59 -3.60 -8.67
CA ALA A 21 -4.67 -3.36 -7.55
C ALA A 21 -4.87 -1.96 -6.93
N LYS A 22 -5.08 -0.93 -7.76
CA LYS A 22 -5.41 0.43 -7.29
C LYS A 22 -6.72 0.44 -6.53
N GLU A 23 -7.77 -0.18 -7.08
CA GLU A 23 -9.08 -0.24 -6.44
C GLU A 23 -9.04 -0.97 -5.09
N LEU A 24 -8.35 -2.12 -5.03
CA LEU A 24 -8.15 -2.88 -3.80
C LEU A 24 -7.44 -2.06 -2.72
N THR A 25 -6.45 -1.25 -3.12
CA THR A 25 -5.67 -0.41 -2.21
C THR A 25 -6.49 0.79 -1.73
N SER A 26 -7.18 1.49 -2.63
CA SER A 26 -8.01 2.66 -2.32
C SER A 26 -9.25 2.35 -1.50
N LYS A 27 -9.74 1.11 -1.53
CA LYS A 27 -10.86 0.63 -0.68
C LYS A 27 -10.45 0.37 0.77
N ASN A 28 -9.17 0.51 1.12
CA ASN A 28 -8.73 0.34 2.50
C ASN A 28 -9.14 1.57 3.34
N GLU A 29 -10.05 1.35 4.29
CA GLU A 29 -10.60 2.40 5.17
C GLU A 29 -9.53 3.11 6.02
N TYR A 30 -8.42 2.43 6.33
CA TYR A 30 -7.35 3.00 7.15
C TYR A 30 -6.45 3.96 6.38
N GLY A 31 -6.22 3.71 5.09
CA GLY A 31 -5.49 4.62 4.20
C GLY A 31 -4.09 5.06 4.66
N ASN A 32 -3.42 4.35 5.57
CA ASN A 32 -2.17 4.80 6.20
C ASN A 32 -1.01 4.95 5.19
N GLY A 33 -0.85 3.97 4.31
CA GLY A 33 0.24 3.96 3.36
C GLY A 33 0.18 2.81 2.35
N ALA A 34 0.70 3.05 1.14
CA ALA A 34 0.98 2.04 0.13
C ALA A 34 2.34 2.26 -0.58
N ALA A 35 2.99 1.18 -0.99
CA ALA A 35 4.19 1.25 -1.83
C ALA A 35 3.93 0.62 -3.20
N VAL A 36 4.47 1.22 -4.25
CA VAL A 36 4.40 0.73 -5.62
C VAL A 36 5.81 0.45 -6.15
N PHE A 37 5.99 -0.73 -6.73
CA PHE A 37 7.21 -1.15 -7.40
C PHE A 37 6.87 -1.48 -8.84
N ALA A 38 7.36 -0.65 -9.76
CA ALA A 38 7.06 -0.77 -11.18
C ALA A 38 8.34 -0.63 -12.01
N ARG A 39 8.28 -0.97 -13.30
CA ARG A 39 9.41 -0.77 -14.21
C ARG A 39 9.21 0.43 -15.12
N ASN A 40 7.95 0.78 -15.37
CA ASN A 40 7.55 1.91 -16.19
C ASN A 40 7.54 3.20 -15.36
N GLY A 41 7.96 4.30 -15.98
CA GLY A 41 8.05 5.60 -15.30
C GLY A 41 6.70 6.22 -14.94
N GLU A 42 5.61 5.73 -15.55
CA GLU A 42 4.27 6.32 -15.43
C GLU A 42 3.47 5.78 -14.25
N THR A 43 3.67 4.50 -13.88
CA THR A 43 2.87 3.86 -12.82
C THR A 43 3.15 4.44 -11.43
N GLY A 44 4.39 4.87 -11.16
CA GLY A 44 4.72 5.51 -9.89
C GLY A 44 3.94 6.82 -9.67
N PRO A 45 4.06 7.81 -10.58
CA PRO A 45 3.29 9.04 -10.55
C PRO A 45 1.77 8.83 -10.57
N ASP A 46 1.26 7.92 -11.42
CA ASP A 46 -0.17 7.61 -11.47
C ASP A 46 -0.69 7.09 -10.13
N CYS A 47 0.02 6.13 -9.52
CA CYS A 47 -0.34 5.56 -8.24
C CYS A 47 -0.37 6.63 -7.15
N ALA A 48 0.65 7.50 -7.09
CA ALA A 48 0.75 8.58 -6.10
C ALA A 48 -0.36 9.65 -6.23
N GLN A 49 -0.92 9.84 -7.43
CA GLN A 49 -1.99 10.81 -7.67
C GLN A 49 -3.39 10.21 -7.56
N SER A 50 -3.53 8.91 -7.81
CA SER A 50 -4.83 8.27 -8.03
C SER A 50 -5.37 7.50 -6.83
N ILE A 51 -4.52 7.11 -5.86
CA ILE A 51 -4.97 6.34 -4.70
C ILE A 51 -5.26 7.25 -3.50
N ASN A 52 -6.34 6.95 -2.76
CA ASN A 52 -6.73 7.71 -1.57
C ASN A 52 -5.99 7.23 -0.32
N ILE A 53 -4.69 7.51 -0.25
CA ILE A 53 -3.78 7.03 0.80
C ILE A 53 -2.91 8.19 1.29
N GLY A 54 -2.60 8.23 2.59
CA GLY A 54 -1.84 9.31 3.21
C GLY A 54 -0.37 9.39 2.75
N MET A 55 0.28 8.26 2.52
CA MET A 55 1.67 8.19 2.03
C MET A 55 1.82 7.16 0.90
N VAL A 56 2.50 7.54 -0.18
CA VAL A 56 2.79 6.65 -1.30
C VAL A 56 4.30 6.58 -1.56
N GLY A 57 4.88 5.39 -1.41
CA GLY A 57 6.29 5.13 -1.73
C GLY A 57 6.46 4.60 -3.14
N VAL A 58 7.21 5.31 -4.00
CA VAL A 58 7.56 4.82 -5.36
C VAL A 58 8.96 4.24 -5.33
N HIS A 59 9.07 2.93 -5.51
CA HIS A 59 10.33 2.15 -5.43
C HIS A 59 11.03 2.25 -4.08
N LEU A 60 10.28 2.69 -3.06
CA LEU A 60 10.73 2.84 -1.69
C LEU A 60 9.66 2.21 -0.79
N PRO A 61 10.03 1.32 0.15
CA PRO A 61 9.08 0.80 1.11
C PRO A 61 8.55 1.93 2.01
N ILE A 62 7.35 1.76 2.56
CA ILE A 62 6.79 2.76 3.45
C ILE A 62 7.52 2.78 4.79
N PRO A 63 7.95 3.97 5.26
CA PRO A 63 8.41 4.14 6.63
C PRO A 63 7.19 4.10 7.56
N VAL A 64 6.78 2.90 7.98
CA VAL A 64 5.79 2.77 9.03
C VAL A 64 6.50 3.03 10.35
N PRO A 65 5.98 3.92 11.23
CA PRO A 65 6.56 4.10 12.55
C PRO A 65 6.62 2.76 13.28
N ILE A 66 7.81 2.35 13.72
CA ILE A 66 7.95 1.14 14.52
C ILE A 66 7.29 1.44 15.87
N ALA A 67 6.09 0.91 16.10
CA ALA A 67 5.50 0.92 17.42
C ALA A 67 6.39 0.07 18.33
N TYR A 68 7.10 0.72 19.25
CA TYR A 68 7.98 0.09 20.21
C TYR A 68 7.16 -0.89 21.07
N GLN A 69 7.22 -2.19 20.76
CA GLN A 69 6.70 -3.21 21.66
C GLN A 69 7.64 -3.25 22.87
N ARG A 70 7.16 -2.78 24.03
CA ARG A 70 7.85 -3.01 25.31
C ARG A 70 7.99 -4.51 25.49
N VAL A 71 9.24 -4.98 25.52
CA VAL A 71 9.61 -6.25 26.15
C VAL A 71 9.48 -6.09 27.67
#